data_AF-A0A6L5Q8J0-F1
#
_entry.id   AF-A0A6L5Q8J0-F1
#
_cell.length_a   1.000
_cell.length_b   1.000
_cell.length_c   1.000
_cell.angle_alpha   90.00
_cell.angle_beta   90.00
_cell.angle_gamma   90.00
#
_symmetry.space_group_name_H-M   'P 1'
#
loop_
_entity.id
_entity.type
_entity.pdbx_description
1 polymer ?
#
loop_
_entity_poly.entity_id
_entity_poly.type
_entity_poly.pdbx_seq_one_letter_code
_entity_poly.pdbx_strand_id
1 'polypeptide(L)'
;MNVVVYEGFLGSGKTLGMTLSAYHYKQKSNCVLYSNYGVVGSKPFTSIENFKDIAQEKSTILCLDEAHIDLDSRSFSSNSVKFFSQVSYYLRKLRCTLFIATPSFDDLDSRIRGITNVLIKVSNDKNYFYYTMYDIQSKRYLKRMRIRKQKAFMIGSKIFDTEAMVSPVKVPEKRQDFMEFLEALKSTAEEYGRQYKHSA
;
A
#
# COMPACT_ATOMS: atom_id res chain seq x y z
N MET A 1 -8.93 0.80 -8.71
CA MET A 1 -7.50 1.12 -8.63
C MET A 1 -6.96 0.29 -7.50
N ASN A 2 -6.02 -0.61 -7.77
CA ASN A 2 -5.66 -1.67 -6.84
C ASN A 2 -4.28 -1.43 -6.24
N VAL A 3 -3.34 -0.88 -7.03
CA VAL A 3 -1.98 -0.62 -6.58
C VAL A 3 -1.50 0.76 -7.07
N VAL A 4 -0.98 1.56 -6.14
CA VAL A 4 -0.36 2.88 -6.38
C VAL A 4 1.03 2.88 -5.76
N VAL A 5 2.04 3.24 -6.53
CA VAL A 5 3.43 3.32 -6.05
C VAL A 5 3.89 4.78 -6.01
N TYR A 6 4.50 5.18 -4.90
CA TYR A 6 5.19 6.45 -4.71
C TYR A 6 6.69 6.19 -4.78
N GLU A 7 7.32 6.68 -5.84
CA GLU A 7 8.75 6.51 -6.12
C GLU A 7 9.49 7.83 -5.90
N GLY A 8 10.62 7.80 -5.21
CA GLY A 8 11.52 8.94 -5.11
C GLY A 8 12.61 8.75 -4.05
N PHE A 9 13.68 9.55 -4.14
CA PHE A 9 14.81 9.47 -3.22
C PHE A 9 14.40 9.65 -1.74
N LEU A 10 15.28 9.25 -0.82
CA LEU A 10 15.10 9.51 0.61
C LEU A 10 14.90 11.01 0.87
N GLY A 11 13.96 11.36 1.75
CA GLY A 11 13.59 12.76 2.02
C GLY A 11 12.81 13.47 0.90
N SER A 12 12.47 12.79 -0.22
CA SER A 12 11.67 13.37 -1.30
C SER A 12 10.23 13.73 -0.88
N GLY A 13 9.72 13.11 0.19
CA GLY A 13 8.34 13.26 0.66
C GLY A 13 7.39 12.15 0.19
N LYS A 14 7.93 10.98 -0.20
CA LYS A 14 7.16 9.79 -0.64
C LYS A 14 6.17 9.30 0.42
N THR A 15 6.66 9.01 1.63
CA THR A 15 5.84 8.54 2.76
C THR A 15 4.79 9.57 3.14
N LEU A 16 5.19 10.83 3.28
CA LEU A 16 4.27 11.93 3.59
C LEU A 16 3.16 12.06 2.52
N GLY A 17 3.51 11.99 1.23
CA GLY A 17 2.54 12.06 0.15
C GLY A 17 1.58 10.88 0.10
N MET A 18 2.11 9.68 0.35
CA MET A 18 1.32 8.45 0.50
C MET A 18 0.33 8.58 1.66
N THR A 19 0.79 8.96 2.84
CA THR A 19 -0.05 9.11 4.04
C THR A 19 -1.12 10.18 3.86
N LEU A 20 -0.75 11.36 3.32
CA LEU A 20 -1.70 12.43 3.04
C LEU A 20 -2.79 11.98 2.07
N SER A 21 -2.41 11.23 1.03
CA SER A 21 -3.37 10.71 0.04
C SER A 21 -4.29 9.65 0.67
N ALA A 22 -3.75 8.73 1.46
CA ALA A 22 -4.52 7.70 2.15
C ALA A 22 -5.53 8.32 3.12
N TYR A 23 -5.10 9.32 3.90
CA TYR A 23 -5.97 10.02 4.84
C TYR A 23 -7.07 10.82 4.14
N HIS A 24 -6.75 11.48 3.03
CA HIS A 24 -7.75 12.17 2.20
C HIS A 24 -8.81 11.21 1.66
N TYR A 25 -8.42 10.03 1.18
CA TYR A 25 -9.39 9.02 0.73
C TYR A 25 -10.19 8.43 1.88
N LYS A 26 -9.56 8.16 3.04
CA LYS A 26 -10.26 7.77 4.27
C LYS A 26 -11.39 8.74 4.61
N GLN A 27 -11.11 10.05 4.60
CA GLN A 27 -12.12 11.06 4.91
C GLN A 27 -13.27 11.09 3.88
N LYS A 28 -12.98 10.78 2.62
CA LYS A 28 -13.99 10.82 1.54
C LYS A 28 -14.85 9.57 1.45
N SER A 29 -14.29 8.39 1.71
CA SER A 29 -14.98 7.12 1.51
C SER A 29 -15.23 6.33 2.79
N ASN A 30 -14.76 6.84 3.94
CA ASN A 30 -14.79 6.17 5.23
C ASN A 30 -14.13 4.77 5.19
N CYS A 31 -13.07 4.60 4.38
CA CYS A 31 -12.34 3.33 4.31
C CYS A 31 -11.43 3.14 5.53
N VAL A 32 -11.16 1.88 5.88
CA VAL A 32 -10.23 1.56 6.96
C VAL A 32 -8.79 1.64 6.44
N LEU A 33 -7.90 2.23 7.23
CA LEU A 33 -6.48 2.31 6.90
C LEU A 33 -5.71 1.22 7.62
N TYR A 34 -4.76 0.63 6.92
CA TYR A 34 -3.73 -0.26 7.47
C TYR A 34 -2.35 0.27 7.11
N SER A 35 -1.35 0.11 7.98
CA SER A 35 0.04 0.46 7.65
C SER A 35 1.09 -0.32 8.44
N ASN A 36 2.28 -0.50 7.86
CA ASN A 36 3.45 -1.10 8.53
C ASN A 36 4.31 -0.08 9.31
N TYR A 37 3.81 1.15 9.43
CA TYR A 37 4.41 2.27 10.15
C TYR A 37 3.33 3.08 10.88
N GLY A 38 3.74 4.03 11.72
CA GLY A 38 2.85 4.82 12.57
C GLY A 38 1.99 5.83 11.80
N VAL A 39 0.73 5.48 11.52
CA VAL A 39 -0.28 6.41 10.96
C VAL A 39 -1.48 6.51 11.92
N VAL A 40 -1.87 7.72 12.27
CA VAL A 40 -2.97 7.97 13.20
C VAL A 40 -4.29 7.43 12.65
N GLY A 41 -4.94 6.56 13.44
CA GLY A 41 -6.19 5.91 13.06
C GLY A 41 -6.05 4.89 11.94
N SER A 42 -4.84 4.37 11.71
CA SER A 42 -4.62 3.13 10.96
C SER A 42 -4.57 1.93 11.91
N LYS A 43 -4.95 0.76 11.41
CA LYS A 43 -4.68 -0.53 12.05
C LYS A 43 -3.26 -0.97 11.66
N PRO A 44 -2.49 -1.60 12.57
CA PRO A 44 -1.16 -2.08 12.23
C PRO A 44 -1.23 -3.20 11.18
N PHE A 45 -0.27 -3.21 10.26
CA PHE A 45 -0.05 -4.29 9.30
C PHE A 45 1.36 -4.84 9.51
N THR A 46 1.48 -5.83 10.39
CA THR A 46 2.77 -6.41 10.79
C THR A 46 2.91 -7.87 10.36
N SER A 47 1.85 -8.47 9.81
CA SER A 47 1.83 -9.84 9.30
C SER A 47 0.93 -9.96 8.08
N ILE A 48 1.26 -10.85 7.15
CA ILE A 48 0.38 -11.18 6.02
C ILE A 48 -0.98 -11.71 6.49
N GLU A 49 -1.04 -12.28 7.70
CA GLU A 49 -2.30 -12.72 8.33
C GLU A 49 -3.31 -11.58 8.51
N ASN A 50 -2.85 -10.32 8.63
CA ASN A 50 -3.74 -9.15 8.72
C ASN A 50 -4.59 -8.95 7.46
N PHE A 51 -4.28 -9.62 6.35
CA PHE A 51 -5.19 -9.67 5.21
C PHE A 51 -6.54 -10.33 5.53
N LYS A 52 -6.62 -11.21 6.53
CA LYS A 52 -7.90 -11.77 7.01
C LYS A 52 -8.80 -10.69 7.58
N ASP A 53 -8.25 -9.77 8.36
CA ASP A 53 -8.99 -8.60 8.87
C ASP A 53 -9.43 -7.70 7.70
N ILE A 54 -8.53 -7.44 6.76
CA ILE A 54 -8.84 -6.66 5.55
C ILE A 54 -9.99 -7.30 4.76
N ALA A 55 -10.06 -8.63 4.67
CA ALA A 55 -11.10 -9.33 3.91
C ALA A 55 -12.51 -9.15 4.47
N GLN A 56 -12.62 -8.80 5.76
CA GLN A 56 -13.89 -8.53 6.44
C GLN A 56 -14.35 -7.08 6.29
N GLU A 57 -13.46 -6.19 5.86
CA GLU A 57 -13.76 -4.77 5.73
C GLU A 57 -14.48 -4.46 4.41
N LYS A 58 -15.32 -3.42 4.42
CA LYS A 58 -16.04 -2.97 3.22
C LYS A 58 -15.12 -2.34 2.19
N SER A 59 -14.13 -1.57 2.64
CA SER A 59 -13.14 -0.92 1.80
C SER A 59 -11.93 -0.55 2.64
N THR A 60 -10.74 -0.84 2.13
CA THR A 60 -9.48 -0.55 2.84
C THR A 60 -8.44 0.10 1.95
N ILE A 61 -7.51 0.81 2.59
CA ILE A 61 -6.23 1.22 2.00
C ILE A 61 -5.12 0.67 2.89
N LEU A 62 -4.22 -0.09 2.30
CA LEU A 62 -3.00 -0.58 2.94
C LEU A 62 -1.81 0.27 2.47
N CYS A 63 -1.10 0.91 3.40
CA CYS A 63 0.09 1.71 3.13
C CYS A 63 1.34 0.96 3.58
N LEU A 64 2.25 0.67 2.65
CA LEU A 64 3.55 0.06 2.95
C LEU A 64 4.65 1.07 2.69
N ASP A 65 5.33 1.52 3.74
CA ASP A 65 6.55 2.29 3.61
C ASP A 65 7.77 1.38 3.57
N GLU A 66 8.80 1.84 2.86
CA GLU A 66 10.03 1.10 2.55
C GLU A 66 9.77 -0.35 2.11
N ALA A 67 8.73 -0.57 1.30
CA ALA A 67 8.32 -1.91 0.90
C ALA A 67 9.38 -2.65 0.08
N HIS A 68 10.40 -1.96 -0.43
CA HIS A 68 11.57 -2.59 -1.02
C HIS A 68 12.31 -3.50 -0.03
N ILE A 69 12.20 -3.30 1.29
CA ILE A 69 12.78 -4.19 2.31
C ILE A 69 12.07 -5.56 2.31
N ASP A 70 10.74 -5.55 2.21
CA ASP A 70 9.91 -6.77 2.26
C ASP A 70 9.62 -7.38 0.87
N LEU A 71 9.75 -6.59 -0.20
CA LEU A 71 9.39 -6.91 -1.58
C LEU A 71 10.53 -6.71 -2.59
N ASP A 72 11.79 -6.80 -2.12
CA ASP A 72 12.97 -6.60 -2.98
C ASP A 72 12.98 -7.61 -4.14
N SER A 73 13.05 -7.11 -5.36
CA SER A 73 13.26 -7.89 -6.59
C SER A 73 14.51 -8.78 -6.55
N ARG A 74 15.55 -8.39 -5.81
CA ARG A 74 16.80 -9.16 -5.65
C ARG A 74 16.64 -10.34 -4.69
N SER A 75 15.62 -10.29 -3.83
CA SER A 75 15.28 -11.34 -2.86
C SER A 75 14.20 -12.30 -3.39
N PHE A 76 14.03 -12.41 -4.72
CA PHE A 76 12.99 -13.22 -5.38
C PHE A 76 12.91 -14.69 -4.90
N SER A 77 13.99 -15.23 -4.33
CA SER A 77 14.02 -16.56 -3.72
C SER A 77 13.29 -16.65 -2.38
N SER A 78 13.16 -15.55 -1.64
CA SER A 78 12.51 -15.51 -0.33
C SER A 78 11.00 -15.76 -0.45
N ASN A 79 10.47 -16.55 0.48
CA ASN A 79 9.05 -16.87 0.51
C ASN A 79 8.19 -15.62 0.76
N SER A 80 8.72 -14.60 1.42
CA SER A 80 8.06 -13.31 1.69
C SER A 80 7.57 -12.62 0.44
N VAL A 81 8.46 -12.40 -0.53
CA VAL A 81 8.11 -11.73 -1.79
C VAL A 81 7.11 -12.57 -2.58
N LYS A 82 7.29 -13.89 -2.64
CA LYS A 82 6.40 -14.80 -3.37
C LYS A 82 4.99 -14.79 -2.81
N PHE A 83 4.85 -14.91 -1.49
CA PHE A 83 3.57 -15.00 -0.81
C PHE A 83 2.82 -13.67 -0.86
N PHE A 84 3.51 -12.55 -0.57
CA PHE A 84 2.89 -11.24 -0.66
C PHE A 84 2.45 -10.93 -2.10
N SER A 85 3.30 -11.20 -3.09
CA SER A 85 2.94 -11.00 -4.50
C SER A 85 1.73 -11.85 -4.90
N GLN A 86 1.63 -13.09 -4.42
CA GLN A 86 0.48 -13.94 -4.70
C GLN A 86 -0.81 -13.39 -4.08
N VAL A 87 -0.76 -12.86 -2.84
CA VAL A 87 -1.92 -12.20 -2.21
C VAL A 87 -2.31 -10.92 -2.96
N SER A 88 -1.33 -10.18 -3.49
CA SER A 88 -1.57 -8.91 -4.19
C SER A 88 -2.50 -9.04 -5.42
N TYR A 89 -2.54 -10.20 -6.07
CA TYR A 89 -3.48 -10.48 -7.16
C TYR A 89 -4.95 -10.52 -6.70
N TYR A 90 -5.21 -10.74 -5.41
CA TYR A 90 -6.55 -10.80 -4.84
C TYR A 90 -7.04 -9.44 -4.30
N LEU A 91 -6.24 -8.37 -4.34
CA LEU A 91 -6.57 -7.05 -3.76
C LEU A 91 -7.96 -6.53 -4.15
N ARG A 92 -8.37 -6.70 -5.42
CA ARG A 92 -9.70 -6.29 -5.88
C ARG A 92 -10.84 -7.07 -5.21
N LYS A 93 -10.65 -8.38 -4.97
CA LYS A 93 -11.63 -9.23 -4.28
C LYS A 93 -11.69 -8.91 -2.78
N LEU A 94 -10.56 -8.50 -2.22
CA LEU A 94 -10.43 -8.02 -0.85
C LEU A 94 -10.88 -6.56 -0.66
N ARG A 95 -11.27 -5.85 -1.74
CA ARG A 95 -11.65 -4.42 -1.70
C ARG A 95 -10.57 -3.54 -1.06
N CYS A 96 -9.31 -3.92 -1.28
CA CYS A 96 -8.13 -3.26 -0.73
C CYS A 96 -7.38 -2.52 -1.83
N THR A 97 -7.06 -1.25 -1.57
CA THR A 97 -6.12 -0.48 -2.39
C THR A 97 -4.77 -0.47 -1.70
N LEU A 98 -3.73 -0.93 -2.40
CA LEU A 98 -2.37 -0.96 -1.89
C LEU A 98 -1.60 0.29 -2.32
N PHE A 99 -1.10 1.04 -1.36
CA PHE A 99 -0.15 2.12 -1.55
C PHE A 99 1.23 1.67 -1.10
N ILE A 100 2.24 1.88 -1.94
CA ILE A 100 3.62 1.51 -1.67
C ILE A 100 4.49 2.76 -1.79
N ALA A 101 5.39 2.98 -0.84
CA ALA A 101 6.49 3.93 -0.99
C ALA A 101 7.82 3.17 -1.14
N THR A 102 8.58 3.52 -2.17
CA THR A 102 9.86 2.89 -2.50
C THR A 102 10.85 3.92 -3.07
N PRO A 103 12.17 3.76 -2.87
CA PRO A 103 13.18 4.60 -3.55
C PRO A 103 13.12 4.49 -5.08
N SER A 104 12.85 3.28 -5.57
CA SER A 104 12.84 2.93 -6.99
C SER A 104 11.69 1.97 -7.28
N PHE A 105 10.92 2.25 -8.33
CA PHE A 105 9.88 1.35 -8.82
C PHE A 105 10.50 0.08 -9.37
N ASP A 106 11.69 0.17 -9.99
CA ASP A 106 12.35 -0.96 -10.63
C ASP A 106 12.89 -1.99 -9.65
N ASP A 107 13.10 -1.60 -8.39
CA ASP A 107 13.53 -2.50 -7.32
C ASP A 107 12.39 -3.38 -6.77
N LEU A 108 11.13 -3.08 -7.12
CA LEU A 108 9.99 -3.91 -6.72
C LEU A 108 9.90 -5.20 -7.55
N ASP A 109 9.41 -6.27 -6.92
CA ASP A 109 9.07 -7.53 -7.59
C ASP A 109 8.25 -7.29 -8.86
N SER A 110 8.62 -8.00 -9.93
CA SER A 110 8.03 -7.81 -11.27
C SER A 110 6.53 -8.05 -11.31
N ARG A 111 5.97 -8.90 -10.42
CA ARG A 111 4.53 -9.14 -10.31
C ARG A 111 3.82 -7.94 -9.71
N ILE A 112 4.39 -7.33 -8.66
CA ILE A 112 3.86 -6.08 -8.07
C ILE A 112 3.89 -4.96 -9.10
N ARG A 113 5.01 -4.81 -9.83
CA ARG A 113 5.08 -3.85 -10.95
C ARG A 113 4.02 -4.13 -12.01
N GLY A 114 3.83 -5.40 -12.39
CA GLY A 114 2.85 -5.83 -13.39
C GLY A 114 1.40 -5.52 -13.05
N ILE A 115 1.05 -5.45 -11.76
CA ILE A 115 -0.30 -5.08 -11.31
C ILE A 115 -0.44 -3.61 -10.90
N THR A 116 0.65 -2.84 -10.93
CA THR A 116 0.63 -1.41 -10.57
C THR A 116 -0.22 -0.62 -11.56
N ASN A 117 -1.20 0.14 -11.06
CA ASN A 117 -2.04 0.99 -11.89
C ASN A 117 -1.44 2.39 -12.05
N VAL A 118 -1.00 2.99 -10.95
CA VAL A 118 -0.50 4.36 -10.93
C VAL A 118 0.88 4.40 -10.30
N LEU A 119 1.85 4.95 -11.02
CA LEU A 119 3.15 5.34 -10.48
C LEU A 119 3.17 6.84 -10.26
N ILE A 120 3.59 7.24 -9.07
CA ILE A 120 3.70 8.62 -8.63
C ILE A 120 5.18 8.91 -8.41
N LYS A 121 5.80 9.63 -9.34
CA LYS A 121 7.17 10.12 -9.19
C LYS A 121 7.18 11.35 -8.29
N VAL A 122 7.86 11.22 -7.16
CA VAL A 122 7.92 12.21 -6.08
C VAL A 122 9.23 12.98 -6.15
N SER A 123 9.12 14.30 -6.13
CA SER A 123 10.27 15.21 -6.04
C SER A 123 9.93 16.41 -5.18
N ASN A 124 10.92 17.19 -4.78
CA ASN A 124 10.68 18.41 -4.02
C ASN A 124 11.70 19.51 -4.35
N ASP A 125 11.36 20.73 -3.96
CA ASP A 125 12.27 21.87 -3.93
C ASP A 125 12.25 22.52 -2.54
N LYS A 126 12.77 23.74 -2.40
CA LYS A 126 12.77 24.46 -1.13
C LYS A 126 11.37 24.64 -0.51
N ASN A 127 10.34 24.81 -1.34
CA ASN A 127 9.00 25.26 -0.93
C ASN A 127 7.89 24.23 -1.16
N TYR A 128 8.06 23.30 -2.11
CA TYR A 128 7.01 22.40 -2.56
C TYR A 128 7.45 20.94 -2.63
N PHE A 129 6.50 20.06 -2.38
CA PHE A 129 6.50 18.66 -2.83
C PHE A 129 5.74 18.54 -4.15
N TYR A 130 6.21 17.67 -5.03
CA TYR A 130 5.62 17.38 -6.34
C TYR A 130 5.32 15.89 -6.47
N TYR A 131 4.12 15.58 -6.96
CA TYR A 131 3.61 14.23 -7.14
C TYR A 131 3.15 14.06 -8.59
N THR A 132 4.02 13.50 -9.43
CA THR A 132 3.78 13.36 -10.88
C THR A 132 3.25 11.96 -11.16
N MET A 133 1.98 11.87 -11.58
CA MET A 133 1.24 10.62 -11.71
C MET A 133 1.26 10.12 -13.14
N TYR A 134 1.52 8.83 -13.30
CA TYR A 134 1.50 8.10 -14.56
C TYR A 134 0.62 6.87 -14.41
N ASP A 135 -0.19 6.59 -15.44
CA ASP A 135 -0.80 5.28 -15.61
C ASP A 135 0.25 4.36 -16.23
N ILE A 136 0.64 3.32 -15.49
CA ILE A 136 1.69 2.39 -15.91
C ILE A 136 1.19 1.42 -16.99
N GLN A 137 -0.10 1.08 -16.99
CA GLN A 137 -0.65 0.14 -17.96
C GLN A 137 -0.73 0.76 -19.35
N SER A 138 -1.19 2.01 -19.43
CA SER A 138 -1.23 2.76 -20.69
C SER A 138 0.03 3.59 -20.98
N LYS A 139 1.01 3.58 -20.06
CA LYS A 139 2.25 4.39 -20.10
C LYS A 139 1.99 5.88 -20.32
N ARG A 140 0.88 6.39 -19.77
CA ARG A 140 0.39 7.75 -20.02
C ARG A 140 0.58 8.65 -18.81
N TYR A 141 1.05 9.88 -19.05
CA TYR A 141 1.01 10.94 -18.05
C TYR A 141 -0.45 11.25 -17.66
N LEU A 142 -0.72 11.32 -16.35
CA LEU A 142 -2.05 11.68 -15.85
C LEU A 142 -2.10 13.13 -15.41
N LYS A 143 -1.33 13.48 -14.37
CA LYS A 143 -1.31 14.83 -13.78
C LYS A 143 -0.12 15.01 -12.86
N ARG A 144 0.21 16.26 -12.55
CA ARG A 144 1.16 16.63 -11.50
C ARG A 144 0.46 17.42 -10.42
N MET A 145 0.55 16.95 -9.18
CA MET A 145 0.09 17.69 -8.01
C MET A 145 1.27 18.35 -7.32
N ARG A 146 1.04 19.50 -6.68
CA ARG A 146 2.02 20.17 -5.83
C ARG A 146 1.42 20.52 -4.47
N ILE A 147 2.20 20.38 -3.41
CA ILE A 147 1.80 20.74 -2.04
C ILE A 147 2.91 21.59 -1.42
N ARG A 148 2.55 22.73 -0.80
CA ARG A 148 3.51 23.54 -0.04
C ARG A 148 4.03 22.73 1.15
N LYS A 149 5.34 22.70 1.38
CA LYS A 149 5.96 21.95 2.49
C LYS A 149 5.37 22.33 3.84
N GLN A 150 5.21 23.63 4.10
CA GLN A 150 4.60 24.12 5.34
C GLN A 150 3.19 23.52 5.59
N LYS A 151 2.34 23.48 4.56
CA LYS A 151 1.01 22.88 4.66
C LYS A 151 1.08 21.37 4.84
N ALA A 152 1.96 20.71 4.10
CA ALA A 152 2.16 19.26 4.19
C ALA A 152 2.61 18.85 5.60
N PHE A 153 3.55 19.57 6.21
CA PHE A 153 4.03 19.29 7.57
C PHE A 153 3.00 19.61 8.64
N MET A 154 2.25 20.72 8.51
CA MET A 154 1.19 21.07 9.44
C MET A 154 0.10 19.98 9.54
N ILE A 155 -0.23 19.35 8.41
CA ILE A 155 -1.19 18.24 8.37
C ILE A 155 -0.50 16.95 8.79
N GLY A 156 0.69 16.69 8.24
CA GLY A 156 1.49 15.49 8.44
C GLY A 156 1.77 15.20 9.91
N SER A 157 2.18 16.21 10.67
CA SER A 157 2.48 16.08 12.11
C SER A 157 1.28 15.64 12.96
N LYS A 158 0.06 15.76 12.44
CA LYS A 158 -1.17 15.32 13.12
C LYS A 158 -1.57 13.89 12.76
N ILE A 159 -1.00 13.32 11.69
CA ILE A 159 -1.48 12.06 11.10
C ILE A 159 -0.38 11.00 10.95
N PHE A 160 0.88 11.38 11.11
CA PHE A 160 2.04 10.54 10.83
C PHE A 160 3.17 10.87 11.82
N ASP A 161 3.70 9.82 12.44
CA ASP A 161 4.94 9.91 13.22
C ASP A 161 6.13 9.63 12.30
N THR A 162 6.94 10.66 12.07
CA THR A 162 8.14 10.58 11.21
C THR A 162 9.28 9.78 11.83
N GLU A 163 9.27 9.54 13.14
CA GLU A 163 10.37 8.90 13.86
C GLU A 163 10.15 7.39 14.06
N ALA A 164 8.92 6.91 13.85
CA ALA A 164 8.58 5.50 13.98
C ALA A 164 9.30 4.65 12.91
N MET A 165 10.16 3.73 13.35
CA MET A 165 10.80 2.76 12.46
C MET A 165 9.76 1.83 11.81
N VAL A 166 9.98 1.54 10.53
CA VAL A 166 9.16 0.59 9.76
C VAL A 166 9.36 -0.82 10.31
N SER A 167 8.26 -1.54 10.55
CA SER A 167 8.33 -2.96 10.93
C SER A 167 8.26 -3.84 9.68
N PRO A 168 9.19 -4.81 9.51
CA PRO A 168 9.09 -5.80 8.45
C PRO A 168 7.79 -6.61 8.57
N VAL A 169 7.15 -6.90 7.44
CA VAL A 169 5.93 -7.72 7.43
C VAL A 169 6.30 -9.18 7.64
N LYS A 170 5.79 -9.78 8.72
CA LYS A 170 5.93 -11.21 8.98
C LYS A 170 5.17 -12.02 7.94
N VAL A 171 5.83 -13.04 7.40
CA VAL A 171 5.25 -13.99 6.46
C VAL A 171 5.51 -15.42 6.94
N PRO A 172 4.63 -16.38 6.60
CA PRO A 172 4.91 -17.78 6.85
C PRO A 172 6.19 -18.22 6.14
N GLU A 173 7.00 -19.05 6.80
CA GLU A 173 8.22 -19.60 6.19
C GLU A 173 7.88 -20.80 5.30
N LYS A 174 6.87 -21.59 5.69
CA LYS A 174 6.48 -22.81 4.97
C LYS A 174 5.37 -22.53 3.97
N ARG A 175 5.47 -23.18 2.82
CA ARG A 175 4.45 -23.12 1.78
C ARG A 175 3.10 -23.68 2.23
N GLN A 176 3.09 -24.71 3.07
CA GLN A 176 1.87 -25.33 3.59
C GLN A 176 1.06 -24.30 4.40
N ASP A 177 1.69 -23.68 5.39
CA ASP A 177 1.09 -22.63 6.23
C ASP A 177 0.53 -21.48 5.38
N PHE A 178 1.27 -21.07 4.34
CA PHE A 178 0.78 -20.05 3.41
C PHE A 178 -0.45 -20.48 2.59
N MET A 179 -0.51 -21.75 2.16
CA MET A 179 -1.67 -22.26 1.42
C MET A 179 -2.92 -22.32 2.31
N GLU A 180 -2.77 -22.76 3.56
CA GLU A 180 -3.85 -22.78 4.56
C GLU A 180 -4.35 -21.36 4.86
N PHE A 181 -3.43 -20.41 5.04
CA PHE A 181 -3.75 -18.99 5.15
C PHE A 181 -4.54 -18.49 3.92
N LEU A 182 -4.08 -18.82 2.71
CA LEU A 182 -4.68 -18.34 1.47
C LEU A 182 -6.09 -18.90 1.26
N GLU A 183 -6.33 -20.16 1.63
CA GLU A 183 -7.66 -20.77 1.60
C GLU A 183 -8.61 -20.10 2.60
N ALA A 184 -8.15 -19.89 3.84
CA ALA A 184 -8.92 -19.17 4.85
C ALA A 184 -9.25 -17.73 4.41
N LEU A 185 -8.29 -17.03 3.80
CA LEU A 185 -8.47 -15.69 3.27
C LEU A 185 -9.54 -15.65 2.16
N LYS A 186 -9.50 -16.60 1.22
CA LYS A 186 -10.49 -16.72 0.15
C LYS A 186 -11.89 -16.99 0.71
N SER A 187 -12.01 -17.94 1.64
CA SER A 187 -13.28 -18.26 2.29
C SER A 187 -13.89 -17.03 2.97
N THR A 188 -13.08 -16.28 3.73
CA THR A 188 -13.52 -15.03 4.39
C THR A 188 -14.01 -13.99 3.38
N ALA A 189 -13.28 -13.79 2.28
CA ALA A 189 -13.65 -12.84 1.24
C ALA A 189 -14.93 -13.23 0.50
N GLU A 190 -15.15 -14.53 0.29
CA GLU A 190 -16.35 -15.08 -0.34
C GLU A 190 -17.57 -15.02 0.57
N GLU A 191 -17.40 -15.28 1.86
CA GLU A 191 -18.46 -15.13 2.86
C GLU A 191 -18.94 -13.68 2.93
N TYR A 192 -18.03 -12.71 3.02
CA TYR A 192 -18.39 -11.30 2.91
C TYR A 192 -19.16 -11.03 1.61
N GLY A 193 -18.67 -11.54 0.48
CA GLY A 193 -19.33 -11.39 -0.81
C GLY A 193 -20.76 -11.95 -0.84
N ARG A 194 -21.04 -13.05 -0.12
CA ARG A 194 -22.38 -13.63 -0.01
C ARG A 194 -23.30 -12.81 0.89
N GLN A 195 -22.81 -12.38 2.05
CA GLN A 195 -23.60 -11.60 3.02
C GLN A 195 -24.11 -10.27 2.41
N TYR A 196 -23.30 -9.60 1.59
CA TYR A 196 -23.63 -8.28 1.05
C TYR A 196 -24.14 -8.29 -0.40
N LYS A 197 -24.22 -9.45 -1.06
CA LYS A 197 -24.88 -9.58 -2.39
C LYS A 197 -26.41 -9.62 -2.30
N HIS A 198 -26.98 -9.89 -1.12
CA HIS A 198 -28.43 -9.92 -0.91
C HIS A 198 -29.01 -8.61 -0.36
N SER A 199 -28.18 -7.56 -0.22
CA SER A 199 -28.55 -6.29 0.38
C SER A 199 -28.48 -5.10 -0.60
N ALA A 200 -28.43 -5.38 -1.91
CA ALA A 200 -28.32 -4.39 -2.98
C ALA A 200 -29.46 -4.55 -4.00
#